data_AF-A0A848HWS3-F1
#
_entry.id   AF-A0A848HWS3-F1
#
_cell.length_a   1.000
_cell.length_b   1.000
_cell.length_c   1.000
_cell.angle_alpha   90.00
_cell.angle_beta   90.00
_cell.angle_gamma   90.00
#
_symmetry.space_group_name_H-M   'P 1'
#
loop_
_entity.id
_entity.type
_entity.pdbx_description
1 polymer ?
#
loop_
_entity_poly.entity_id
_entity_poly.type
_entity_poly.pdbx_seq_one_letter_code
_entity_poly.pdbx_strand_id
1 'polypeptide(L)'
;MIALVQRVTIAALVERVAYETGLAKSDIRGRCRKHKLFRARAAVVWLAQRLTQMSSVHIGRLLERDHSTILHAAIKAEVMRETDPAFRRMTNRILTHFRDLQED
;
A
#
# COMPACT_ATOMS: atom_id res chain seq x y z
N MET A 1 0.44 9.64 -30.36
CA MET A 1 -0.36 8.84 -29.40
C MET A 1 0.18 9.13 -28.02
N ILE A 2 -0.62 9.76 -27.16
CA ILE A 2 -0.19 10.04 -25.78
C ILE A 2 -0.31 8.71 -25.04
N ALA A 3 0.82 8.11 -24.67
CA ALA A 3 0.82 6.99 -23.73
C ALA A 3 0.14 7.49 -22.44
N LEU A 4 -0.99 6.88 -22.10
CA LEU A 4 -1.68 7.13 -20.84
C LEU A 4 -0.79 6.56 -19.74
N VAL A 5 0.15 7.36 -19.23
CA VAL A 5 0.92 7.02 -18.02
C VAL A 5 -0.11 6.73 -16.93
N GLN A 6 -0.31 5.45 -16.63
CA GLN A 6 -1.30 5.02 -15.65
C GLN A 6 -0.85 5.53 -14.29
N ARG A 7 -1.53 6.55 -13.77
CA ARG A 7 -1.27 7.06 -12.44
C ARG A 7 -1.65 5.98 -11.43
N VAL A 8 -0.69 5.53 -10.63
CA VAL A 8 -0.95 4.56 -9.55
C VAL A 8 -1.97 5.15 -8.58
N THR A 9 -3.09 4.44 -8.39
CA THR A 9 -4.15 4.83 -7.45
C THR A 9 -4.10 3.99 -6.18
N ILE A 10 -4.60 4.54 -5.06
CA ILE A 10 -4.75 3.78 -3.81
C ILE A 10 -5.65 2.55 -3.99
N ALA A 11 -6.68 2.65 -4.84
CA ALA A 11 -7.55 1.52 -5.14
C ALA A 11 -6.79 0.36 -5.80
N ALA A 12 -5.95 0.65 -6.80
CA ALA A 12 -5.11 -0.35 -7.46
C ALA A 12 -4.10 -0.98 -6.48
N LEU A 13 -3.50 -0.19 -5.59
CA LEU A 13 -2.62 -0.71 -4.55
C LEU A 13 -3.35 -1.64 -3.57
N VAL A 14 -4.54 -1.26 -3.11
CA VAL A 14 -5.37 -2.10 -2.24
C VAL A 14 -5.73 -3.40 -2.93
N GLU A 15 -6.09 -3.36 -4.21
CA GLU A 15 -6.41 -4.53 -5.01
C GLU A 15 -5.21 -5.47 -5.15
N ARG A 16 -4.04 -4.93 -5.50
CA ARG A 16 -2.84 -5.75 -5.65
C ARG A 16 -2.37 -6.34 -4.32
N VAL A 17 -2.44 -5.59 -3.22
CA VAL A 17 -2.13 -6.11 -1.89
C VAL A 17 -3.14 -7.16 -1.44
N ALA A 18 -4.43 -6.98 -1.72
CA ALA A 18 -5.46 -7.97 -1.46
C ALA A 18 -5.15 -9.30 -2.16
N TYR A 19 -4.79 -9.23 -3.45
CA TYR A 19 -4.39 -10.39 -4.25
C TYR A 19 -3.18 -11.13 -3.65
N GLU A 20 -2.10 -10.41 -3.32
CA GLU A 20 -0.87 -11.03 -2.78
C GLU A 20 -1.02 -11.60 -1.37
N THR A 21 -2.01 -11.13 -0.61
CA THR A 21 -2.24 -11.55 0.79
C THR A 21 -3.41 -12.51 0.97
N GLY A 22 -4.23 -12.69 -0.07
CA GLY A 22 -5.49 -13.46 0.00
C GLY A 22 -6.57 -12.82 0.88
N LEU A 23 -6.47 -11.51 1.14
CA LEU A 23 -7.41 -10.77 1.99
C LEU A 23 -8.47 -10.06 1.15
N ALA A 24 -9.66 -9.84 1.71
CA ALA A 24 -10.68 -9.05 1.05
C ALA A 24 -10.30 -7.55 1.01
N LYS A 25 -10.57 -6.89 -0.12
CA LYS A 25 -10.37 -5.43 -0.30
C LYS A 25 -11.11 -4.63 0.79
N SER A 26 -12.33 -5.06 1.13
CA SER A 26 -13.15 -4.48 2.18
C SER A 26 -12.52 -4.60 3.57
N ASP A 27 -11.79 -5.67 3.88
CA ASP A 27 -11.12 -5.85 5.17
C ASP A 27 -9.87 -4.97 5.31
N ILE A 28 -9.15 -4.77 4.20
CA ILE A 28 -8.00 -3.87 4.15
C ILE A 28 -8.47 -2.43 4.39
N ARG A 29 -9.59 -2.00 3.78
CA ARG A 29 -10.17 -0.67 4.03
C ARG A 29 -10.85 -0.57 5.40
N GLY A 30 -11.58 -1.61 5.80
CA GLY A 30 -12.47 -1.64 6.96
C GLY A 30 -11.78 -1.69 8.32
N ARG A 31 -12.45 -1.23 9.38
CA ARG A 31 -11.87 -0.83 10.68
C ARG A 31 -11.18 -1.92 11.53
N CYS A 32 -11.24 -3.19 11.12
CA CYS A 32 -10.75 -4.33 11.91
C CYS A 32 -9.24 -4.23 12.22
N ARG A 33 -8.84 -4.45 13.47
CA ARG A 33 -7.45 -4.28 13.94
C ARG A 33 -6.61 -5.56 13.97
N LYS A 34 -7.10 -6.67 13.38
CA LYS A 34 -6.34 -7.92 13.30
C LYS A 34 -4.96 -7.70 12.68
N HIS A 35 -3.93 -8.32 13.24
CA HIS A 35 -2.53 -8.13 12.84
C HIS A 35 -2.31 -8.32 11.33
N LYS A 36 -2.90 -9.36 10.72
CA LYS A 36 -2.83 -9.62 9.27
C LYS A 36 -3.38 -8.44 8.44
N LEU A 37 -4.48 -7.83 8.86
CA LEU A 37 -5.09 -6.69 8.16
C LEU A 37 -4.27 -5.42 8.35
N PHE A 38 -3.70 -5.20 9.53
CA PHE A 38 -2.80 -4.07 9.77
C PHE A 38 -1.56 -4.17 8.88
N ARG A 39 -0.95 -5.36 8.79
CA ARG A 39 0.19 -5.63 7.91
C ARG A 39 -0.12 -5.30 6.45
N ALA A 40 -1.28 -5.71 5.94
CA ALA A 40 -1.72 -5.37 4.59
C ALA A 40 -1.88 -3.86 4.38
N ARG A 41 -2.49 -3.14 5.33
CA ARG A 41 -2.59 -1.67 5.27
C ARG A 41 -1.23 -0.98 5.29
N ALA A 42 -0.32 -1.43 6.15
CA ALA A 42 1.03 -0.91 6.21
C ALA A 42 1.76 -1.08 4.87
N ALA A 43 1.55 -2.20 4.18
CA ALA A 43 2.05 -2.40 2.81
C ALA A 43 1.46 -1.37 1.83
N VAL A 44 0.13 -1.17 1.84
CA VAL A 44 -0.53 -0.17 0.99
C VAL A 44 0.02 1.24 1.24
N VAL A 45 0.16 1.63 2.50
CA VAL A 45 0.67 2.96 2.87
C VAL A 45 2.11 3.14 2.39
N TRP A 46 2.97 2.16 2.63
CA TRP A 46 4.38 2.21 2.22
C TRP A 46 4.55 2.29 0.70
N LEU A 47 3.75 1.54 -0.04
CA LEU A 47 3.71 1.56 -1.50
C LEU A 47 3.18 2.91 -2.01
N ALA A 48 2.10 3.41 -1.41
CA ALA A 48 1.50 4.69 -1.79
C ALA A 48 2.49 5.84 -1.64
N GLN A 49 3.25 5.90 -0.56
CA GLN A 49 4.27 6.94 -0.35
C GLN A 49 5.41 6.91 -1.38
N ARG A 50 5.63 5.78 -2.07
CA ARG A 50 6.74 5.60 -3.02
C ARG A 50 6.31 5.65 -4.48
N LEU A 51 5.08 5.22 -4.76
CA LEU A 51 4.50 5.19 -6.10
C LEU A 51 3.63 6.41 -6.37
N THR A 52 3.24 7.14 -5.33
CA THR A 52 2.43 8.35 -5.44
C THR A 52 3.10 9.48 -4.67
N GLN A 53 2.99 10.72 -5.16
CA GLN A 53 3.45 11.92 -4.43
C GLN A 53 2.42 12.39 -3.39
N MET A 54 1.56 11.49 -2.90
CA MET A 54 0.47 11.85 -1.97
C MET A 54 0.96 11.96 -0.53
N SER A 55 0.42 12.93 0.20
CA SER A 55 0.68 13.08 1.64
C SER A 55 -0.02 11.99 2.45
N SER A 56 0.51 11.70 3.65
CA SER A 56 -0.11 10.77 4.61
C SER A 56 -1.56 11.13 4.95
N VAL A 57 -1.89 12.43 4.98
CA VAL A 57 -3.26 12.92 5.19
C VAL A 57 -4.17 12.51 4.03
N HIS A 58 -3.70 12.69 2.79
CA HIS A 58 -4.47 12.33 1.60
C HIS A 58 -4.67 10.81 1.48
N ILE A 59 -3.60 10.04 1.75
CA ILE A 59 -3.65 8.57 1.82
C ILE A 59 -4.66 8.12 2.88
N GLY A 60 -4.67 8.77 4.05
CA GLY A 60 -5.63 8.52 5.13
C GLY A 60 -7.07 8.71 4.69
N ARG A 61 -7.38 9.82 4.01
CA ARG A 61 -8.72 10.06 3.45
C ARG A 61 -9.15 8.94 2.49
N LEU A 62 -8.28 8.53 1.56
CA LEU A 62 -8.58 7.48 0.58
C LEU A 62 -8.73 6.08 1.19
N LEU A 63 -8.11 5.84 2.34
CA LEU A 63 -8.24 4.63 3.14
C LEU A 63 -9.30 4.72 4.25
N GLU A 64 -9.98 5.86 4.38
CA GLU A 64 -10.93 6.16 5.45
C GLU A 64 -10.32 5.97 6.86
N ARG A 65 -9.10 6.50 7.05
CA ARG A 65 -8.32 6.42 8.29
C ARG A 65 -7.83 7.76 8.75
N ASP A 66 -7.73 7.88 10.07
CA ASP A 66 -7.05 9.01 10.68
C ASP A 66 -5.58 9.05 10.25
N HIS A 67 -5.09 10.27 10.00
CA HIS A 67 -3.75 10.52 9.54
C HIS A 67 -2.67 9.98 10.51
N SER A 68 -2.91 9.99 11.83
CA SER A 68 -1.98 9.41 12.82
C SER A 68 -1.87 7.89 12.65
N THR A 69 -2.95 7.23 12.24
CA THR A 69 -2.95 5.79 11.92
C THR A 69 -2.09 5.51 10.68
N ILE A 70 -2.14 6.39 9.67
CA ILE A 70 -1.31 6.27 8.48
C ILE A 70 0.16 6.48 8.80
N LEU A 71 0.49 7.50 9.61
CA LEU A 71 1.87 7.74 10.06
C LEU A 71 2.41 6.54 10.82
N HIS A 72 1.63 6.01 11.78
CA HIS A 72 2.01 4.80 12.51
C HIS A 72 2.18 3.59 11.56
N ALA A 73 1.31 3.42 10.57
CA ALA A 73 1.43 2.35 9.58
C ALA A 73 2.68 2.50 8.70
N ALA A 74 3.05 3.72 8.31
CA ALA A 74 4.27 4.01 7.54
C ALA A 74 5.53 3.63 8.33
N ILE A 75 5.61 4.08 9.59
CA ILE A 75 6.74 3.75 10.50
C ILE A 75 6.84 2.23 10.68
N LYS A 76 5.72 1.56 10.97
CA LYS A 76 5.70 0.11 11.13
C LYS A 76 6.05 -0.63 9.85
N ALA A 77 5.68 -0.10 8.68
CA ALA A 77 6.03 -0.71 7.41
C ALA A 77 7.55 -0.70 7.18
N GLU A 78 8.25 0.38 7.55
CA GLU A 78 9.71 0.46 7.43
C GLU A 78 10.38 -0.56 8.36
N VAL A 79 9.97 -0.61 9.63
CA VAL A 79 10.47 -1.62 10.59
C VAL A 79 10.18 -3.05 10.09
N MET A 80 8.98 -3.32 9.57
CA MET A 80 8.67 -4.65 9.01
C MET A 80 9.50 -4.97 7.78
N ARG A 81 9.88 -3.99 6.96
CA ARG A 81 10.77 -4.25 5.82
C ARG A 81 12.18 -4.59 6.25
N GLU A 82 12.66 -4.05 7.35
CA GLU A 82 13.97 -4.41 7.91
C GLU A 82 13.93 -5.81 8.51
N THR A 83 12.93 -6.05 9.36
CA THR A 83 12.87 -7.23 10.24
C THR A 83 12.17 -8.46 9.63
N ASP A 84 11.34 -8.28 8.60
CA ASP A 84 10.55 -9.35 7.99
C ASP A 84 10.85 -9.50 6.48
N PRO A 85 11.67 -10.50 6.11
CA PRO A 85 12.01 -10.76 4.71
C PRO A 85 10.80 -11.05 3.82
N ALA A 86 9.73 -11.66 4.35
CA ALA A 86 8.54 -11.96 3.56
C ALA A 86 7.76 -10.67 3.24
N PHE A 87 7.64 -9.76 4.20
CA PHE A 87 7.05 -8.44 3.98
C PHE A 87 7.83 -7.64 2.94
N ARG A 88 9.16 -7.63 3.07
CA ARG A 88 10.06 -6.94 2.13
C ARG A 88 9.95 -7.49 0.71
N ARG A 89 9.97 -8.82 0.54
CA ARG A 89 9.79 -9.46 -0.77
C ARG A 89 8.44 -9.13 -1.40
N MET A 90 7.36 -9.23 -0.64
CA MET A 90 6.01 -8.92 -1.12
C MET A 90 5.90 -7.46 -1.59
N THR A 91 6.34 -6.51 -0.77
CA THR A 91 6.29 -5.08 -1.12
C THR A 91 7.22 -4.73 -2.28
N ASN A 92 8.38 -5.37 -2.41
CA ASN A 92 9.25 -5.20 -3.59
C ASN A 92 8.58 -5.68 -4.89
N ARG A 93 7.95 -6.87 -4.88
CA ARG A 93 7.26 -7.39 -6.07
C ARG A 93 6.15 -6.44 -6.54
N ILE A 94 5.36 -5.92 -5.60
CA ILE A 94 4.27 -4.99 -5.93
C ILE A 94 4.86 -3.67 -6.45
N LEU A 95 5.93 -3.17 -5.83
CA LEU A 95 6.61 -1.95 -6.26
C LEU A 95 7.13 -2.06 -7.70
N THR A 96 7.84 -3.16 -8.02
CA THR A 96 8.34 -3.43 -9.37
C THR A 96 7.20 -3.50 -10.37
N HIS A 97 6.15 -4.27 -10.08
CA HIS A 97 4.98 -4.39 -10.96
C HIS A 97 4.37 -3.03 -11.35
N PHE A 98 4.22 -2.12 -10.40
CA PHE A 98 3.65 -0.79 -10.71
C PHE A 98 4.64 0.16 -11.39
N ARG A 99 5.95 -0.03 -11.21
CA ARG A 99 6.96 0.76 -11.93
C ARG A 99 7.05 0.34 -13.39
N ASP A 100 7.05 -0.97 -13.65
CA ASP A 100 7.08 -1.50 -15.01
C ASP A 100 5.88 -0.97 -15.82
N LEU A 101 4.68 -0.94 -15.20
CA LEU A 101 3.47 -0.36 -15.80
C LEU A 101 3.50 1.17 -16.03
N GLN A 102 4.48 1.89 -15.48
CA GLN A 102 4.64 3.34 -15.71
C GLN A 102 5.65 3.66 -16.82
N GLU A 103 6.50 2.70 -17.18
CA GLU A 103 7.55 2.86 -18.20
C GLU A 103 7.09 2.44 -19.61
N ASP A 104 5.98 1.69 -19.69
CA ASP A 104 5.26 1.31 -20.92
C ASP A 104 4.20 2.36 -21.36
#